data_AF-A0A3Q3WPU8-F1
#
_entry.id   AF-A0A3Q3WPU8-F1
#
_cell.length_a   1.000
_cell.length_b   1.000
_cell.length_c   1.000
_cell.angle_alpha   90.00
_cell.angle_beta   90.00
_cell.angle_gamma   90.00
#
_symmetry.space_group_name_H-M   'P 1'
#
loop_
_entity.id
_entity.type
_entity.pdbx_description
1 polymer ?
#
loop_
_entity_poly.entity_id
_entity_poly.type
_entity_poly.pdbx_seq_one_letter_code
_entity_poly.pdbx_strand_id
1 'polypeptide(L)'
;MYLVEPLADAVQWGDTPSSGAHSDEGPHAVYNYKHLRRKRSSCSHGNTTTFYDHGARLSGLFKLGSLLYRPVGVRVMLVGLDIWSYRDQVDVSNNPELTLNRFLEWRQRSLLPRIKHDNAQLITGVDFDGSTVGLANTDAMCTSKSGAVNEDHNTNSIGVASTIAHEMGHNLGLSHDTENCVCGSLTTKRGCIMSESVGIVYPEQFSSCSQQQLSRFLEEVNPACLLDTPSTNRVYGGPVCGNAFLEPGEECDCGTVEECKNPCCNATTCKLSAGAQCAAGECCHNCSVRASVLGTCVCRPKTGDCDLPEYCTGFSASCPADAYSQNGLPCNSGRGYCYNGQCPSQQQHCKRLWGPGKPRLLVSVPPLLFHQKLTQIAFSWALRQRCSVW
;
A
#
# COMPACT_ATOMS: atom_id res chain seq x y z
N MET A 1 4.58 3.35 -7.57
CA MET A 1 3.27 3.46 -6.90
C MET A 1 2.89 2.08 -6.44
N TYR A 2 2.34 1.96 -5.24
CA TYR A 2 2.05 0.68 -4.64
C TYR A 2 0.61 0.56 -4.17
N LEU A 3 0.10 -0.66 -4.25
CA LEU A 3 -0.91 -1.16 -3.31
C LEU A 3 -0.22 -2.10 -2.32
N VAL A 4 -0.72 -2.16 -1.08
CA VAL A 4 -0.05 -2.88 0.03
C VAL A 4 -1.07 -3.73 0.79
N GLU A 5 -1.09 -5.04 0.56
CA GLU A 5 -2.04 -5.96 1.22
C GLU A 5 -1.42 -6.55 2.51
N PRO A 6 -2.11 -6.54 3.67
CA PRO A 6 -1.75 -7.38 4.79
C PRO A 6 -2.25 -8.82 4.58
N LEU A 7 -1.38 -9.80 4.87
CA LEU A 7 -1.73 -11.22 4.94
C LEU A 7 -2.38 -11.54 6.30
N ALA A 8 -3.70 -11.39 6.34
CA ALA A 8 -4.58 -12.05 7.30
C ALA A 8 -5.78 -12.64 6.54
N ASP A 9 -6.49 -13.59 7.16
CA ASP A 9 -7.56 -14.33 6.48
C ASP A 9 -8.71 -13.42 5.99
N ALA A 10 -8.85 -13.34 4.66
CA ALA A 10 -10.06 -12.95 3.93
C ALA A 10 -10.74 -11.61 4.29
N VAL A 11 -10.22 -10.51 3.76
CA VAL A 11 -11.05 -9.35 3.37
C VAL A 11 -10.62 -8.87 1.99
N GLN A 12 -11.58 -8.82 1.06
CA GLN A 12 -11.50 -8.19 -0.26
C GLN A 12 -12.73 -7.31 -0.46
N TRP A 13 -12.72 -6.45 -1.48
CA TRP A 13 -13.87 -6.08 -2.34
C TRP A 13 -13.31 -5.34 -3.59
N GLY A 14 -14.14 -4.84 -4.52
CA GLY A 14 -13.62 -4.22 -5.76
C GLY A 14 -14.59 -3.37 -6.58
N ASP A 15 -14.04 -2.67 -7.58
CA ASP A 15 -14.72 -1.74 -8.49
C ASP A 15 -15.28 -2.42 -9.76
N THR A 16 -16.31 -1.83 -10.39
CA THR A 16 -16.91 -2.29 -11.66
C THR A 16 -16.68 -1.31 -12.83
N PRO A 17 -16.63 -1.79 -14.09
CA PRO A 17 -16.35 -0.94 -15.25
C PRO A 17 -17.61 -0.28 -15.84
N SER A 18 -17.46 0.93 -16.36
CA SER A 18 -18.44 1.59 -17.24
C SER A 18 -17.87 1.74 -18.66
N SER A 19 -18.73 1.66 -19.67
CA SER A 19 -18.34 1.71 -21.08
C SER A 19 -18.28 3.16 -21.61
N GLY A 20 -17.16 3.49 -22.24
CA GLY A 20 -16.93 4.75 -22.96
C GLY A 20 -16.07 4.49 -24.21
N ALA A 21 -16.28 5.27 -25.27
CA ALA A 21 -15.71 4.99 -26.59
C ALA A 21 -14.22 5.34 -26.71
N HIS A 22 -13.55 4.76 -27.72
CA HIS A 22 -12.14 4.99 -28.04
C HIS A 22 -11.80 6.46 -28.30
N SER A 23 -10.60 6.85 -27.86
CA SER A 23 -9.75 7.84 -28.53
C SER A 23 -8.34 7.26 -28.60
N ASP A 24 -7.87 6.91 -29.81
CA ASP A 24 -6.59 6.25 -29.99
C ASP A 24 -5.42 7.25 -29.94
N GLU A 25 -4.83 7.43 -28.75
CA GLU A 25 -3.44 7.89 -28.61
C GLU A 25 -2.65 6.91 -27.74
N GLY A 26 -1.45 6.52 -28.18
CA GLY A 26 -0.80 5.29 -27.77
C GLY A 26 -0.24 5.26 -26.34
N PRO A 27 0.13 4.06 -25.82
CA PRO A 27 0.77 3.91 -24.52
C PRO A 27 2.16 4.56 -24.52
N HIS A 28 2.29 5.69 -23.82
CA HIS A 28 3.51 6.50 -23.78
C HIS A 28 4.58 5.89 -22.85
N ALA A 29 5.77 5.62 -23.38
CA ALA A 29 6.95 5.24 -22.61
C ALA A 29 8.20 5.97 -23.14
N VAL A 30 8.68 6.99 -22.41
CA VAL A 30 9.87 7.78 -22.79
C VAL A 30 10.71 8.11 -21.55
N TYR A 31 12.00 7.79 -21.59
CA TYR A 31 12.97 7.94 -20.48
C TYR A 31 13.80 9.24 -20.58
N ASN A 32 14.49 9.60 -19.48
CA ASN A 32 15.68 10.44 -19.53
C ASN A 32 16.89 9.72 -18.92
N TYR A 33 17.89 9.50 -19.78
CA TYR A 33 19.13 8.78 -19.57
C TYR A 33 20.11 9.39 -18.53
N LYS A 34 19.77 10.52 -17.89
CA LYS A 34 20.67 11.22 -16.97
C LYS A 34 20.59 10.74 -15.52
N HIS A 35 19.43 10.29 -15.05
CA HIS A 35 19.14 10.17 -13.60
C HIS A 35 19.35 8.76 -13.00
N LEU A 36 19.80 7.76 -13.78
CA LEU A 36 20.00 6.36 -13.33
C LEU A 36 21.38 5.79 -13.75
N ARG A 37 22.43 6.62 -13.76
CA ARG A 37 23.74 6.24 -14.31
C ARG A 37 24.63 5.48 -13.34
N ARG A 38 25.00 4.23 -13.66
CA ARG A 38 26.41 3.76 -13.58
C ARG A 38 26.75 2.42 -14.29
N LYS A 39 26.64 2.38 -15.62
CA LYS A 39 27.73 1.95 -16.54
C LYS A 39 27.26 1.99 -18.00
N ARG A 40 28.05 2.63 -18.87
CA ARG A 40 27.91 2.58 -20.32
C ARG A 40 28.98 1.62 -20.83
N SER A 41 28.60 0.58 -21.58
CA SER A 41 29.56 -0.27 -22.29
C SER A 41 29.69 0.20 -23.75
N SER A 42 30.85 -0.03 -24.35
CA SER A 42 31.16 0.46 -25.70
C SER A 42 32.01 -0.54 -26.45
N CYS A 43 31.62 -0.89 -27.67
CA CYS A 43 32.41 -1.69 -28.59
C CYS A 43 32.75 -0.83 -29.82
N SER A 44 34.03 -0.78 -30.19
CA SER A 44 34.50 -0.01 -31.35
C SER A 44 34.90 -0.96 -32.47
N HIS A 45 34.41 -0.70 -33.68
CA HIS A 45 34.77 -1.45 -34.88
C HIS A 45 35.01 -0.48 -36.04
N GLY A 46 36.24 -0.43 -36.54
CA GLY A 46 36.68 0.66 -37.42
C GLY A 46 36.54 2.03 -36.73
N ASN A 47 36.11 3.04 -37.48
CA ASN A 47 35.87 4.39 -36.95
C ASN A 47 34.53 4.53 -36.19
N THR A 48 33.78 3.45 -35.98
CA THR A 48 32.45 3.48 -35.36
C THR A 48 32.50 2.90 -33.94
N THR A 49 32.08 3.69 -32.95
CA THR A 49 31.94 3.25 -31.55
C THR A 49 30.46 3.09 -31.22
N THR A 50 30.01 1.84 -31.09
CA THR A 50 28.65 1.50 -30.66
C THR A 50 28.59 1.52 -29.14
N PHE A 51 27.64 2.29 -28.60
CA PHE A 51 27.38 2.35 -27.17
C PHE A 51 26.19 1.47 -26.80
N TYR A 52 26.34 0.69 -25.74
CA TYR A 52 25.29 -0.14 -25.17
C TYR A 52 24.88 0.44 -23.81
N ASP A 53 23.58 0.54 -23.59
CA ASP A 53 22.99 0.91 -22.30
C ASP A 53 22.37 -0.34 -21.66
N HIS A 54 22.48 -0.46 -20.34
CA HIS A 54 22.01 -1.65 -19.61
C HIS A 54 20.60 -1.43 -19.04
N GLY A 55 19.81 -2.51 -19.00
CA GLY A 55 18.38 -2.47 -18.65
C GLY A 55 18.04 -2.02 -17.22
N ALA A 56 16.75 -1.80 -16.97
CA ALA A 56 16.25 -1.08 -15.81
C ALA A 56 16.60 -1.71 -14.44
N ARG A 57 17.32 -0.93 -13.61
CA ARG A 57 17.57 -1.24 -12.19
C ARG A 57 16.29 -1.25 -11.34
N LEU A 58 15.29 -0.43 -11.71
CA LEU A 58 14.06 -0.19 -10.96
C LEU A 58 13.18 -1.44 -10.76
N SER A 59 13.03 -2.31 -11.76
CA SER A 59 12.24 -3.55 -11.60
C SER A 59 12.88 -4.49 -10.57
N GLY A 60 14.22 -4.55 -10.52
CA GLY A 60 14.96 -5.26 -9.48
C GLY A 60 14.73 -4.67 -8.08
N LEU A 61 14.76 -3.34 -7.95
CA LEU A 61 14.49 -2.64 -6.68
C LEU A 61 13.11 -3.01 -6.12
N PHE A 62 12.07 -2.95 -6.95
CA PHE A 62 10.70 -3.23 -6.49
C PHE A 62 10.43 -4.71 -6.23
N LYS A 63 11.01 -5.63 -7.03
CA LYS A 63 10.93 -7.07 -6.75
C LYS A 63 11.61 -7.44 -5.42
N LEU A 64 12.76 -6.83 -5.13
CA LEU A 64 13.44 -7.02 -3.84
C LEU A 64 12.62 -6.44 -2.68
N GLY A 65 12.15 -5.18 -2.78
CA GLY A 65 11.36 -4.54 -1.72
C GLY A 65 10.06 -5.27 -1.39
N SER A 66 9.40 -5.89 -2.38
CA SER A 66 8.20 -6.72 -2.17
C SER A 66 8.50 -8.00 -1.38
N LEU A 67 9.65 -8.63 -1.60
CA LEU A 67 10.09 -9.83 -0.87
C LEU A 67 10.37 -9.54 0.62
N LEU A 68 10.86 -8.33 0.96
CA LEU A 68 11.15 -7.93 2.35
C LEU A 68 9.91 -7.89 3.26
N TYR A 69 8.71 -7.70 2.68
CA TYR A 69 7.46 -7.63 3.44
C TYR A 69 6.75 -8.98 3.63
N ARG A 70 6.99 -9.98 2.76
CA ARG A 70 6.33 -11.30 2.89
C ARG A 70 6.48 -11.94 4.28
N PRO A 71 7.68 -11.93 4.93
CA PRO A 71 7.86 -12.58 6.23
C PRO A 71 7.08 -11.94 7.38
N VAL A 72 6.66 -10.67 7.25
CA VAL A 72 5.82 -9.98 8.25
C VAL A 72 4.35 -9.95 7.88
N GLY A 73 3.94 -10.76 6.91
CA GLY A 73 2.56 -10.82 6.48
C GLY A 73 2.10 -9.54 5.76
N VAL A 74 2.93 -8.99 4.88
CA VAL A 74 2.51 -7.91 3.96
C VAL A 74 2.99 -8.22 2.54
N ARG A 75 2.20 -7.83 1.55
CA ARG A 75 2.52 -7.93 0.12
C ARG A 75 2.51 -6.55 -0.49
N VAL A 76 3.54 -6.22 -1.27
CA VAL A 76 3.69 -4.89 -1.88
C VAL A 76 3.67 -5.05 -3.40
N MET A 77 2.66 -4.46 -4.06
CA MET A 77 2.43 -4.61 -5.49
C MET A 77 2.69 -3.32 -6.26
N LEU A 78 3.49 -3.39 -7.34
CA LEU A 78 3.83 -2.21 -8.17
C LEU A 78 2.75 -1.95 -9.24
N VAL A 79 1.68 -1.27 -8.85
CA VAL A 79 0.56 -0.88 -9.73
C VAL A 79 0.85 0.29 -10.68
N GLY A 80 2.10 0.76 -10.73
CA GLY A 80 2.54 1.70 -11.74
C GLY A 80 3.81 2.48 -11.39
N LEU A 81 4.39 3.10 -12.41
CA LEU A 81 5.66 3.80 -12.36
C LEU A 81 5.54 5.10 -13.17
N ASP A 82 5.73 6.25 -12.51
CA ASP A 82 5.78 7.57 -13.14
C ASP A 82 7.26 8.02 -13.15
N ILE A 83 7.83 8.24 -14.33
CA ILE A 83 9.26 8.57 -14.51
C ILE A 83 9.34 10.01 -15.02
N TRP A 84 9.98 10.88 -14.25
CA TRP A 84 10.06 12.32 -14.52
C TRP A 84 11.12 12.67 -15.57
N SER A 85 10.97 12.11 -16.77
CA SER A 85 11.98 12.15 -17.82
C SER A 85 12.34 13.57 -18.26
N TYR A 86 11.38 14.36 -18.72
CA TYR A 86 11.69 15.65 -19.35
C TYR A 86 12.11 16.73 -18.36
N ARG A 87 11.55 16.66 -17.15
CA ARG A 87 11.85 17.50 -15.98
C ARG A 87 11.23 16.85 -14.74
N ASP A 88 11.79 17.13 -13.58
CA ASP A 88 11.14 16.85 -12.30
C ASP A 88 9.79 17.56 -12.20
N GLN A 89 8.80 16.91 -11.58
CA GLN A 89 7.46 17.49 -11.41
C GLN A 89 7.35 18.35 -10.14
N VAL A 90 8.37 18.30 -9.29
CA VAL A 90 8.58 19.17 -8.13
C VAL A 90 10.07 19.55 -8.05
N ASP A 91 10.39 20.62 -7.31
CA ASP A 91 11.78 20.95 -7.00
C ASP A 91 12.35 19.92 -6.00
N VAL A 92 13.37 19.18 -6.42
CA VAL A 92 14.04 18.13 -5.62
C VAL A 92 15.31 18.72 -5.01
N SER A 93 15.28 18.96 -3.70
CA SER A 93 16.35 19.58 -2.92
C SER A 93 17.12 18.55 -2.10
N ASN A 94 18.39 18.84 -1.82
CA ASN A 94 19.19 18.14 -0.81
C ASN A 94 18.51 18.11 0.58
N ASN A 95 17.62 19.05 0.90
CA ASN A 95 16.81 18.95 2.10
C ASN A 95 15.65 17.93 1.90
N PRO A 96 15.65 16.80 2.63
CA PRO A 96 14.66 15.74 2.40
C PRO A 96 13.25 16.12 2.85
N GLU A 97 13.09 16.98 3.87
CA GLU A 97 11.77 17.42 4.37
C GLU A 97 11.05 18.31 3.35
N LEU A 98 11.78 19.25 2.70
CA LEU A 98 11.25 20.06 1.61
C LEU A 98 10.84 19.18 0.43
N THR A 99 11.71 18.25 0.01
CA THR A 99 11.46 17.32 -1.09
C THR A 99 10.25 16.41 -0.82
N LEU A 100 10.15 15.85 0.39
CA LEU A 100 9.01 15.03 0.83
C LEU A 100 7.68 15.81 0.81
N ASN A 101 7.66 17.01 1.36
CA ASN A 101 6.43 17.81 1.41
C ASN A 101 5.93 18.18 0.00
N ARG A 102 6.84 18.59 -0.89
CA ARG A 102 6.53 18.90 -2.29
C ARG A 102 6.04 17.66 -3.05
N PHE A 103 6.75 16.53 -2.90
CA PHE A 103 6.38 15.26 -3.53
C PHE A 103 4.97 14.79 -3.13
N LEU A 104 4.62 14.89 -1.84
CA LEU A 104 3.30 14.51 -1.36
C LEU A 104 2.19 15.49 -1.79
N GLU A 105 2.49 16.79 -1.90
CA GLU A 105 1.58 17.79 -2.47
C GLU A 105 1.30 17.50 -3.96
N TRP A 106 2.33 17.14 -4.74
CA TRP A 106 2.17 16.67 -6.12
C TRP A 106 1.43 15.33 -6.21
N ARG A 107 1.72 14.37 -5.32
CA ARG A 107 0.99 13.10 -5.25
C ARG A 107 -0.51 13.37 -5.10
N GLN A 108 -0.87 14.26 -4.18
CA GLN A 108 -2.26 14.59 -3.90
C GLN A 108 -2.95 15.34 -5.05
N ARG A 109 -2.29 16.33 -5.66
CA ARG A 109 -2.91 17.16 -6.72
C ARG A 109 -2.86 16.56 -8.12
N SER A 110 -1.86 15.73 -8.40
CA SER A 110 -1.49 15.35 -9.77
C SER A 110 -1.40 13.84 -10.00
N LEU A 111 -1.06 13.03 -8.99
CA LEU A 111 -0.93 11.57 -9.17
C LEU A 111 -2.21 10.81 -8.82
N LEU A 112 -2.79 11.06 -7.63
CA LEU A 112 -4.04 10.42 -7.20
C LEU A 112 -5.22 10.62 -8.17
N PRO A 113 -5.42 11.79 -8.81
CA PRO A 113 -6.47 11.95 -9.82
C PRO A 113 -6.25 11.18 -11.13
N ARG A 114 -5.02 10.69 -11.39
CA ARG A 114 -4.68 9.87 -12.56
C ARG A 114 -4.72 8.37 -12.26
N ILE A 115 -4.21 7.95 -11.11
CA ILE A 115 -3.94 6.54 -10.77
C ILE A 115 -4.27 6.29 -9.29
N LYS A 116 -5.21 5.37 -9.02
CA LYS A 116 -5.50 4.85 -7.66
C LYS A 116 -4.27 4.09 -7.14
N HIS A 117 -3.75 4.49 -5.98
CA HIS A 117 -2.63 3.83 -5.29
C HIS A 117 -2.57 4.25 -3.81
N ASP A 118 -2.21 3.33 -2.92
CA ASP A 118 -2.18 3.52 -1.47
C ASP A 118 -0.99 4.38 -1.06
N ASN A 119 0.16 4.10 -1.68
CA ASN A 119 1.46 4.66 -1.32
C ASN A 119 2.29 5.03 -2.55
N ALA A 120 3.04 6.14 -2.46
CA ALA A 120 4.00 6.54 -3.47
C ALA A 120 5.37 6.78 -2.83
N GLN A 121 6.41 6.19 -3.41
CA GLN A 121 7.80 6.39 -3.02
C GLN A 121 8.49 7.13 -4.17
N LEU A 122 9.12 8.27 -3.88
CA LEU A 122 10.05 8.91 -4.80
C LEU A 122 11.41 8.23 -4.64
N ILE A 123 12.10 8.00 -5.75
CA ILE A 123 13.52 7.59 -5.78
C ILE A 123 14.27 8.70 -6.51
N THR A 124 15.32 9.25 -5.90
CA THR A 124 16.12 10.36 -6.44
C THR A 124 17.61 10.03 -6.48
N GLY A 125 18.34 10.63 -7.41
CA GLY A 125 19.80 10.64 -7.45
C GLY A 125 20.41 11.92 -6.84
N VAL A 126 19.64 12.66 -6.05
CA VAL A 126 20.08 13.83 -5.28
C VAL A 126 20.51 13.38 -3.89
N ASP A 127 21.80 13.59 -3.59
CA ASP A 127 22.45 13.43 -2.28
C ASP A 127 21.75 14.30 -1.22
N PHE A 128 21.15 13.69 -0.20
CA PHE A 128 20.42 14.43 0.84
C PHE A 128 21.34 14.93 1.98
N ASP A 129 20.98 16.06 2.60
CA ASP A 129 21.80 16.73 3.61
C ASP A 129 22.07 15.84 4.85
N GLY A 130 23.33 15.51 5.10
CA GLY A 130 23.79 14.84 6.32
C GLY A 130 24.08 13.36 6.14
N SER A 131 23.21 12.49 6.68
CA SER A 131 23.32 11.02 6.57
C SER A 131 21.96 10.35 6.31
N THR A 132 21.00 11.13 5.80
CA THR A 132 19.59 10.74 5.64
C THR A 132 19.36 10.23 4.22
N VAL A 133 19.33 8.92 4.02
CA VAL A 133 19.12 8.33 2.68
C VAL A 133 17.64 8.13 2.31
N GLY A 134 16.71 8.44 3.22
CA GLY A 134 15.27 8.38 3.01
C GLY A 134 14.51 9.22 4.05
N LEU A 135 13.26 9.57 3.75
CA LEU A 135 12.37 10.23 4.72
C LEU A 135 10.88 10.01 4.41
N ALA A 136 10.14 9.55 5.43
CA ALA A 136 8.71 9.29 5.43
C ALA A 136 7.96 10.08 6.52
N ASN A 137 6.62 10.12 6.41
CA ASN A 137 5.77 10.44 7.55
C ASN A 137 5.37 9.13 8.25
N THR A 138 5.40 9.10 9.60
CA THR A 138 4.88 7.95 10.35
C THR A 138 3.35 7.90 10.28
N ASP A 139 2.78 6.71 10.45
CA ASP A 139 1.34 6.46 10.56
C ASP A 139 0.50 6.99 9.38
N ALA A 140 1.17 7.23 8.24
CA ALA A 140 0.63 7.99 7.13
C ALA A 140 -0.02 7.14 6.03
N MET A 141 0.04 5.80 6.11
CA MET A 141 -0.54 4.90 5.11
C MET A 141 -2.04 5.18 4.88
N CYS A 142 -2.51 5.02 3.64
CA CYS A 142 -3.85 5.44 3.17
C CYS A 142 -4.20 6.93 3.29
N THR A 143 -3.38 7.79 3.92
CA THR A 143 -3.65 9.23 4.00
C THR A 143 -3.18 9.97 2.74
N SER A 144 -3.48 11.27 2.63
CA SER A 144 -2.86 12.16 1.63
C SER A 144 -1.34 12.26 1.76
N LYS A 145 -0.80 11.99 2.96
CA LYS A 145 0.64 11.95 3.26
C LYS A 145 1.27 10.55 3.11
N SER A 146 0.51 9.55 2.65
CA SER A 146 1.03 8.19 2.40
C SER A 146 2.09 8.18 1.31
N GLY A 147 3.35 8.07 1.73
CA GLY A 147 4.51 8.05 0.86
C GLY A 147 5.77 8.58 1.54
N ALA A 148 6.87 8.51 0.79
CA ALA A 148 8.20 8.91 1.25
C ALA A 148 9.14 9.26 0.09
N VAL A 149 10.34 9.73 0.42
CA VAL A 149 11.44 9.99 -0.52
C VAL A 149 12.64 9.11 -0.19
N ASN A 150 13.36 8.64 -1.20
CA ASN A 150 14.48 7.70 -1.07
C ASN A 150 15.61 8.10 -2.01
N GLU A 151 16.85 8.00 -1.57
CA GLU A 151 18.04 8.22 -2.39
C GLU A 151 18.50 6.91 -3.06
N ASP A 152 18.99 6.98 -4.30
CA ASP A 152 19.75 5.89 -4.93
C ASP A 152 21.21 5.84 -4.41
N HIS A 153 21.37 5.83 -3.08
CA HIS A 153 22.62 5.99 -2.32
C HIS A 153 23.69 4.91 -2.57
N ASN A 154 23.35 3.87 -3.34
CA ASN A 154 24.23 2.72 -3.55
C ASN A 154 24.22 2.22 -5.00
N THR A 155 25.12 1.28 -5.31
CA THR A 155 25.09 0.51 -6.56
C THR A 155 24.40 -0.85 -6.42
N ASN A 156 24.32 -1.39 -5.20
CA ASN A 156 23.53 -2.59 -4.92
C ASN A 156 22.05 -2.20 -4.80
N SER A 157 21.16 -2.88 -5.53
CA SER A 157 19.72 -2.66 -5.41
C SER A 157 19.15 -3.06 -4.05
N ILE A 158 19.75 -4.01 -3.32
CA ILE A 158 19.25 -4.42 -2.00
C ILE A 158 19.28 -3.25 -1.01
N GLY A 159 20.32 -2.39 -1.06
CA GLY A 159 20.43 -1.25 -0.13
C GLY A 159 19.34 -0.19 -0.30
N VAL A 160 18.93 0.09 -1.54
CA VAL A 160 17.88 1.08 -1.83
C VAL A 160 16.49 0.45 -1.69
N ALA A 161 16.34 -0.85 -1.99
CA ALA A 161 15.13 -1.61 -1.66
C ALA A 161 14.88 -1.68 -0.14
N SER A 162 15.95 -1.82 0.65
CA SER A 162 15.90 -1.74 2.12
C SER A 162 15.48 -0.36 2.61
N THR A 163 15.98 0.74 2.03
CA THR A 163 15.50 2.10 2.35
C THR A 163 14.01 2.25 2.03
N ILE A 164 13.56 1.80 0.85
CA ILE A 164 12.13 1.82 0.48
C ILE A 164 11.26 1.04 1.48
N ALA A 165 11.75 -0.09 2.01
CA ALA A 165 11.04 -0.87 3.04
C ALA A 165 11.10 -0.24 4.45
N HIS A 166 12.15 0.53 4.76
CA HIS A 166 12.25 1.33 5.98
C HIS A 166 11.22 2.48 5.95
N GLU A 167 11.22 3.26 4.87
CA GLU A 167 10.34 4.42 4.70
C GLU A 167 8.86 4.04 4.56
N MET A 168 8.55 2.96 3.82
CA MET A 168 7.20 2.40 3.80
C MET A 168 6.82 1.77 5.15
N GLY A 169 7.80 1.28 5.92
CA GLY A 169 7.65 0.84 7.30
C GLY A 169 7.17 1.97 8.21
N HIS A 170 7.81 3.14 8.15
CA HIS A 170 7.32 4.35 8.82
C HIS A 170 5.88 4.69 8.43
N ASN A 171 5.54 4.68 7.13
CA ASN A 171 4.15 4.91 6.71
C ASN A 171 3.15 3.91 7.36
N LEU A 172 3.58 2.68 7.63
CA LEU A 172 2.84 1.61 8.34
C LEU A 172 2.98 1.67 9.89
N GLY A 173 3.36 2.82 10.45
CA GLY A 173 3.42 3.04 11.90
C GLY A 173 4.64 2.42 12.61
N LEU A 174 5.65 1.95 11.87
CA LEU A 174 6.86 1.40 12.48
C LEU A 174 7.80 2.52 12.94
N SER A 175 8.22 2.47 14.21
CA SER A 175 9.33 3.26 14.76
C SER A 175 10.67 2.50 14.62
N HIS A 176 11.79 3.22 14.78
CA HIS A 176 13.13 2.62 14.78
C HIS A 176 13.31 1.52 15.83
N ASP A 177 14.17 0.55 15.51
CA ASP A 177 14.52 -0.58 16.37
C ASP A 177 15.37 -0.16 17.59
N THR A 178 14.85 -0.49 18.78
CA THR A 178 15.56 -0.35 20.07
C THR A 178 16.46 -1.54 20.37
N GLU A 179 17.19 -1.52 21.49
CA GLU A 179 18.22 -2.53 21.79
C GLU A 179 17.63 -3.93 22.09
N ASN A 180 16.35 -4.00 22.43
CA ASN A 180 15.62 -5.26 22.67
C ASN A 180 15.00 -5.85 21.38
N CYS A 181 15.17 -5.20 20.23
CA CYS A 181 14.57 -5.60 18.96
C CYS A 181 15.50 -6.53 18.18
N VAL A 182 14.98 -7.70 17.77
CA VAL A 182 15.76 -8.81 17.23
C VAL A 182 15.24 -9.22 15.87
N CYS A 183 16.14 -9.52 14.93
CA CYS A 183 15.85 -10.13 13.62
C CYS A 183 16.91 -11.20 13.30
N GLY A 184 16.52 -12.23 12.55
CA GLY A 184 17.39 -13.36 12.23
C GLY A 184 18.01 -14.04 13.46
N SER A 185 19.27 -14.46 13.33
CA SER A 185 20.05 -15.08 14.41
C SER A 185 20.95 -14.07 15.17
N LEU A 186 20.77 -12.77 14.94
CA LEU A 186 21.64 -11.72 15.49
C LEU A 186 20.98 -11.05 16.70
N THR A 187 21.63 -11.14 17.86
CA THR A 187 21.21 -10.50 19.13
C THR A 187 21.52 -9.00 19.17
N THR A 188 21.54 -8.31 18.02
CA THR A 188 21.93 -6.90 17.89
C THR A 188 21.03 -6.15 16.92
N LYS A 189 20.59 -4.94 17.30
CA LYS A 189 19.75 -4.02 16.50
C LYS A 189 20.30 -3.56 15.13
N ARG A 190 21.49 -4.05 14.73
CA ARG A 190 22.13 -3.77 13.43
C ARG A 190 21.81 -4.93 12.47
N GLY A 191 21.24 -4.61 11.32
CA GLY A 191 20.84 -5.61 10.32
C GLY A 191 19.35 -5.96 10.30
N CYS A 192 18.51 -5.18 11.01
CA CYS A 192 17.05 -5.20 10.86
C CYS A 192 16.59 -4.00 10.02
N ILE A 193 15.47 -4.11 9.29
CA ILE A 193 15.02 -3.09 8.34
C ILE A 193 14.76 -1.74 9.03
N MET A 194 14.16 -1.72 10.22
CA MET A 194 13.88 -0.48 10.98
C MET A 194 15.08 -0.01 11.84
N SER A 195 16.30 -0.45 11.54
CA SER A 195 17.50 0.08 12.20
C SER A 195 17.71 1.55 11.82
N GLU A 196 17.95 2.42 12.81
CA GLU A 196 18.15 3.88 12.68
C GLU A 196 19.26 4.30 11.69
N SER A 197 20.15 3.38 11.31
CA SER A 197 21.22 3.65 10.35
C SER A 197 21.45 2.47 9.41
N VAL A 198 21.69 2.77 8.13
CA VAL A 198 21.98 1.78 7.09
C VAL A 198 23.38 1.20 7.32
N GLY A 199 23.45 -0.13 7.49
CA GLY A 199 24.69 -0.86 7.68
C GLY A 199 25.42 -1.18 6.37
N ILE A 200 26.67 -1.66 6.50
CA ILE A 200 27.48 -2.21 5.39
C ILE A 200 26.84 -3.51 4.84
N VAL A 201 26.18 -4.27 5.71
CA VAL A 201 25.31 -5.40 5.36
C VAL A 201 23.87 -4.89 5.34
N TYR A 202 23.17 -5.09 4.24
CA TYR A 202 21.78 -4.64 4.11
C TYR A 202 20.81 -5.60 4.83
N PRO A 203 19.80 -5.08 5.52
CA PRO A 203 18.85 -5.90 6.26
C PRO A 203 17.83 -6.55 5.32
N GLU A 204 17.62 -7.85 5.48
CA GLU A 204 16.61 -8.61 4.74
C GLU A 204 15.35 -8.92 5.57
N GLN A 205 15.32 -8.49 6.85
CA GLN A 205 14.28 -8.87 7.80
C GLN A 205 13.86 -7.70 8.71
N PHE A 206 12.56 -7.61 8.97
CA PHE A 206 11.98 -6.78 10.02
C PHE A 206 12.15 -7.46 11.40
N SER A 207 12.28 -6.65 12.45
CA SER A 207 12.44 -7.14 13.81
C SER A 207 11.14 -7.66 14.46
N SER A 208 11.27 -8.34 15.59
CA SER A 208 10.17 -8.64 16.51
C SER A 208 9.37 -7.40 16.93
N CYS A 209 10.05 -6.28 17.19
CA CYS A 209 9.42 -4.99 17.50
C CYS A 209 8.65 -4.42 16.29
N SER A 210 9.18 -4.58 15.08
CA SER A 210 8.54 -4.15 13.84
C SER A 210 7.24 -4.92 13.62
N GLN A 211 7.28 -6.26 13.78
CA GLN A 211 6.09 -7.11 13.67
C GLN A 211 5.00 -6.72 14.67
N GLN A 212 5.36 -6.52 15.95
CA GLN A 212 4.41 -6.12 16.99
C GLN A 212 3.85 -4.68 16.81
N GLN A 213 4.58 -3.80 16.12
CA GLN A 213 4.06 -2.48 15.73
C GLN A 213 3.11 -2.59 14.54
N LEU A 214 3.45 -3.39 13.52
CA LEU A 214 2.63 -3.62 12.34
C LEU A 214 1.26 -4.21 12.68
N SER A 215 1.20 -5.26 13.53
CA SER A 215 -0.08 -5.84 13.98
C SER A 215 -0.96 -4.78 14.66
N ARG A 216 -0.40 -3.99 15.59
CA ARG A 216 -1.14 -2.91 16.28
C ARG A 216 -1.58 -1.80 15.33
N PHE A 217 -0.77 -1.42 14.35
CA PHE A 217 -1.17 -0.43 13.34
C PHE A 217 -2.37 -0.94 12.52
N LEU A 218 -2.33 -2.19 12.05
CA LEU A 218 -3.42 -2.80 11.29
C LEU A 218 -4.69 -2.97 12.13
N GLU A 219 -4.57 -3.40 13.40
CA GLU A 219 -5.68 -3.56 14.34
C GLU A 219 -6.32 -2.23 14.79
N GLU A 220 -5.51 -1.25 15.21
CA GLU A 220 -5.99 0.01 15.81
C GLU A 220 -6.39 1.07 14.76
N VAL A 221 -5.68 1.14 13.63
CA VAL A 221 -5.94 2.13 12.57
C VAL A 221 -6.93 1.59 11.53
N ASN A 222 -6.90 0.29 11.26
CA ASN A 222 -7.65 -0.40 10.20
C ASN A 222 -7.66 0.40 8.87
N PRO A 223 -6.50 0.50 8.20
CA PRO A 223 -6.30 1.38 7.06
C PRO A 223 -7.01 0.85 5.80
N ALA A 224 -8.28 1.22 5.62
CA ALA A 224 -9.20 0.61 4.66
C ALA A 224 -8.78 0.56 3.17
N CYS A 225 -7.78 1.33 2.71
CA CYS A 225 -7.27 1.20 1.34
C CYS A 225 -6.40 -0.06 1.14
N LEU A 226 -5.87 -0.64 2.23
CA LEU A 226 -5.08 -1.86 2.20
C LEU A 226 -5.93 -3.14 2.09
N LEU A 227 -7.26 -2.99 1.99
CA LEU A 227 -8.24 -4.08 1.97
C LEU A 227 -8.82 -4.33 0.56
N ASP A 228 -8.45 -3.54 -0.45
CA ASP A 228 -8.85 -3.79 -1.84
C ASP A 228 -7.70 -4.37 -2.66
N THR A 229 -7.88 -5.60 -3.16
CA THR A 229 -6.87 -6.26 -3.97
C THR A 229 -6.73 -5.56 -5.33
N PRO A 230 -5.49 -5.24 -5.78
CA PRO A 230 -5.23 -4.72 -7.11
C PRO A 230 -5.99 -5.42 -8.23
N SER A 231 -6.53 -4.63 -9.18
CA SER A 231 -6.80 -5.17 -10.51
C SER A 231 -5.47 -5.54 -11.18
N THR A 232 -5.20 -6.83 -11.31
CA THR A 232 -3.95 -7.38 -11.85
C THR A 232 -3.76 -7.13 -13.36
N ASN A 233 -4.68 -6.41 -13.99
CA ASN A 233 -4.47 -5.78 -15.31
C ASN A 233 -3.49 -4.58 -15.28
N ARG A 234 -2.99 -4.16 -14.09
CA ARG A 234 -2.16 -2.96 -13.91
C ARG A 234 -0.72 -3.24 -13.42
N VAL A 235 -0.23 -4.48 -13.52
CA VAL A 235 1.09 -4.84 -12.98
C VAL A 235 2.21 -4.32 -13.88
N TYR A 236 3.10 -3.48 -13.33
CA TYR A 236 4.30 -3.08 -14.05
C TYR A 236 5.31 -4.23 -14.09
N GLY A 237 5.48 -4.84 -15.27
CA GLY A 237 6.35 -5.98 -15.52
C GLY A 237 5.66 -7.16 -16.21
N GLY A 238 4.32 -7.21 -16.18
CA GLY A 238 3.53 -8.37 -16.58
C GLY A 238 3.49 -9.47 -15.51
N PRO A 239 2.76 -10.57 -15.75
CA PRO A 239 2.57 -11.67 -14.79
C PRO A 239 3.87 -12.32 -14.30
N VAL A 240 3.98 -12.60 -13.00
CA VAL A 240 5.14 -13.23 -12.37
C VAL A 240 4.74 -14.27 -11.31
N CYS A 241 4.25 -15.42 -11.78
CA CYS A 241 4.04 -16.64 -10.99
C CYS A 241 5.08 -16.88 -9.88
N GLY A 242 4.59 -17.20 -8.68
CA GLY A 242 5.36 -17.27 -7.43
C GLY A 242 5.45 -15.93 -6.71
N ASN A 243 4.61 -14.95 -7.08
CA ASN A 243 4.50 -13.67 -6.38
C ASN A 243 3.32 -13.57 -5.39
N ALA A 244 2.44 -14.57 -5.42
CA ALA A 244 1.23 -14.73 -4.61
C ALA A 244 0.04 -13.80 -4.93
N PHE A 245 0.10 -13.03 -6.02
CA PHE A 245 -1.03 -12.33 -6.63
C PHE A 245 -1.58 -13.15 -7.80
N LEU A 246 -2.90 -13.11 -8.06
CA LEU A 246 -3.51 -13.85 -9.18
C LEU A 246 -3.51 -12.99 -10.46
N GLU A 247 -2.55 -13.21 -11.35
CA GLU A 247 -2.33 -12.35 -12.52
C GLU A 247 -2.93 -12.89 -13.85
N PRO A 248 -3.14 -12.04 -14.87
CA PRO A 248 -3.81 -12.45 -16.11
C PRO A 248 -3.07 -13.56 -16.86
N GLY A 249 -3.64 -14.76 -16.85
CA GLY A 249 -3.08 -15.98 -17.47
C GLY A 249 -2.86 -17.12 -16.47
N GLU A 250 -2.82 -16.80 -15.18
CA GLU A 250 -2.71 -17.73 -14.07
C GLU A 250 -4.10 -18.16 -13.59
N GLU A 251 -4.17 -19.29 -12.89
CA GLU A 251 -5.42 -19.80 -12.28
C GLU A 251 -5.33 -19.81 -10.74
N CYS A 252 -4.12 -19.72 -10.21
CA CYS A 252 -3.80 -19.60 -8.80
C CYS A 252 -2.34 -19.15 -8.64
N ASP A 253 -2.03 -18.38 -7.60
CA ASP A 253 -0.67 -18.23 -7.10
C ASP A 253 -0.71 -18.37 -5.57
N CYS A 254 0.29 -19.05 -5.00
CA CYS A 254 0.42 -19.37 -3.58
C CYS A 254 1.81 -19.02 -3.01
N GLY A 255 2.60 -18.20 -3.71
CA GLY A 255 4.00 -17.92 -3.40
C GLY A 255 4.95 -18.89 -4.08
N THR A 256 6.23 -18.85 -3.70
CA THR A 256 7.23 -19.76 -4.26
C THR A 256 6.96 -21.23 -3.90
N VAL A 257 7.68 -22.17 -4.51
CA VAL A 257 7.54 -23.61 -4.25
C VAL A 257 7.83 -23.95 -2.77
N GLU A 258 8.66 -23.15 -2.10
CA GLU A 258 9.01 -23.27 -0.68
C GLU A 258 7.97 -22.60 0.26
N GLU A 259 7.31 -21.53 -0.20
CA GLU A 259 6.26 -20.83 0.55
C GLU A 259 4.90 -21.55 0.46
N CYS A 260 4.59 -22.14 -0.71
CA CYS A 260 3.27 -22.63 -1.04
C CYS A 260 2.88 -23.90 -0.27
N LYS A 261 1.86 -23.75 0.59
CA LYS A 261 1.23 -24.85 1.35
C LYS A 261 -0.13 -25.27 0.79
N ASN A 262 -0.51 -24.74 -0.37
CA ASN A 262 -1.85 -24.89 -0.95
C ASN A 262 -1.90 -26.10 -1.90
N PRO A 263 -2.55 -27.23 -1.53
CA PRO A 263 -2.57 -28.44 -2.37
C PRO A 263 -3.37 -28.25 -3.67
N CYS A 264 -4.20 -27.19 -3.75
CA CYS A 264 -5.04 -26.89 -4.90
C CYS A 264 -4.29 -26.15 -6.02
N CYS A 265 -3.05 -25.71 -5.78
CA CYS A 265 -2.27 -24.92 -6.72
C CYS A 265 -0.89 -25.54 -7.00
N ASN A 266 -0.47 -25.55 -8.26
CA ASN A 266 0.89 -25.89 -8.65
C ASN A 266 1.76 -24.64 -8.68
N ALA A 267 2.52 -24.41 -7.61
CA ALA A 267 3.42 -23.25 -7.44
C ALA A 267 4.50 -23.09 -8.53
N THR A 268 4.81 -24.16 -9.29
CA THR A 268 5.79 -24.11 -10.39
C THR A 268 5.18 -23.57 -11.69
N THR A 269 3.85 -23.55 -11.82
CA THR A 269 3.16 -23.21 -13.08
C THR A 269 2.00 -22.22 -12.91
N CYS A 270 1.58 -21.91 -11.68
CA CYS A 270 0.42 -21.08 -11.34
C CYS A 270 -0.88 -21.55 -12.03
N LYS A 271 -1.04 -22.88 -12.02
CA LYS A 271 -2.18 -23.63 -12.54
C LYS A 271 -2.82 -24.49 -11.47
N LEU A 272 -4.12 -24.73 -11.59
CA LEU A 272 -4.85 -25.56 -10.64
C LEU A 272 -4.31 -26.99 -10.64
N SER A 273 -4.20 -27.58 -9.45
CA SER A 273 -3.89 -29.00 -9.28
C SER A 273 -4.96 -29.88 -9.94
N ALA A 274 -4.57 -31.06 -10.43
CA ALA A 274 -5.50 -31.95 -11.13
C ALA A 274 -6.73 -32.30 -10.27
N GLY A 275 -7.92 -31.90 -10.73
CA GLY A 275 -9.19 -32.07 -10.03
C GLY A 275 -9.62 -30.90 -9.14
N ALA A 276 -8.79 -29.87 -8.96
CA ALA A 276 -9.19 -28.63 -8.29
C ALA A 276 -10.07 -27.75 -9.21
N GLN A 277 -11.10 -27.15 -8.62
CA GLN A 277 -11.95 -26.12 -9.24
C GLN A 277 -11.54 -24.71 -8.83
N CYS A 278 -10.83 -24.58 -7.71
CA CYS A 278 -10.36 -23.33 -7.13
C CYS A 278 -9.16 -23.60 -6.21
N ALA A 279 -8.40 -22.54 -5.91
CA ALA A 279 -7.33 -22.59 -4.90
C ALA A 279 -7.41 -21.47 -3.85
N ALA A 280 -8.11 -20.37 -4.12
CA ALA A 280 -8.22 -19.21 -3.23
C ALA A 280 -9.65 -18.62 -3.28
N GLY A 281 -9.95 -17.73 -2.34
CA GLY A 281 -11.26 -17.11 -2.16
C GLY A 281 -12.12 -17.81 -1.08
N GLU A 282 -13.01 -17.04 -0.46
CA GLU A 282 -13.84 -17.40 0.70
C GLU A 282 -14.95 -18.43 0.36
N CYS A 283 -15.21 -18.60 -0.92
CA CYS A 283 -16.07 -19.61 -1.50
C CYS A 283 -15.31 -20.81 -2.06
N CYS A 284 -13.99 -20.89 -1.87
CA CYS A 284 -13.22 -22.11 -2.10
C CYS A 284 -13.13 -22.94 -0.80
N HIS A 285 -13.41 -24.24 -0.88
CA HIS A 285 -13.24 -25.17 0.23
C HIS A 285 -12.78 -26.54 -0.27
N ASN A 286 -11.64 -27.02 0.25
CA ASN A 286 -11.02 -28.30 -0.15
C ASN A 286 -10.93 -28.44 -1.69
N CYS A 287 -10.32 -27.43 -2.32
CA CYS A 287 -10.15 -27.28 -3.77
C CYS A 287 -11.44 -27.25 -4.62
N SER A 288 -12.62 -27.16 -3.99
CA SER A 288 -13.93 -27.16 -4.66
C SER A 288 -14.66 -25.85 -4.39
N VAL A 289 -15.46 -25.37 -5.35
CA VAL A 289 -16.32 -24.21 -5.11
C VAL A 289 -17.45 -24.61 -4.15
N ARG A 290 -17.65 -23.84 -3.08
CA ARG A 290 -18.74 -24.01 -2.12
C ARG A 290 -20.07 -23.83 -2.85
N ALA A 291 -20.80 -24.94 -3.03
CA ALA A 291 -22.08 -24.96 -3.71
C ALA A 291 -23.07 -23.95 -3.10
N SER A 292 -23.88 -23.32 -3.94
CA SER A 292 -24.89 -22.36 -3.48
C SER A 292 -26.01 -23.08 -2.77
N VAL A 293 -26.07 -22.89 -1.45
CA VAL A 293 -27.26 -23.15 -0.65
C VAL A 293 -27.76 -21.79 -0.19
N LEU A 294 -28.85 -21.35 -0.83
CA LEU A 294 -29.44 -20.02 -0.67
C LEU A 294 -29.62 -19.67 0.81
N GLY A 295 -28.98 -18.58 1.25
CA GLY A 295 -29.12 -18.06 2.61
C GLY A 295 -28.32 -18.77 3.71
N THR A 296 -27.56 -19.84 3.41
CA THR A 296 -26.74 -20.54 4.43
C THR A 296 -25.23 -20.50 4.14
N CYS A 297 -24.83 -20.42 2.88
CA CYS A 297 -23.43 -20.44 2.47
C CYS A 297 -22.76 -19.05 2.58
N VAL A 298 -22.71 -18.48 3.80
CA VAL A 298 -22.08 -17.17 4.05
C VAL A 298 -20.58 -17.22 3.71
N CYS A 299 -20.07 -16.15 3.10
CA CYS A 299 -18.64 -15.91 2.89
C CYS A 299 -18.10 -14.67 3.62
N ARG A 300 -18.82 -13.54 3.61
CA ARG A 300 -18.55 -12.39 4.49
C ARG A 300 -19.73 -12.19 5.46
N PRO A 301 -19.53 -12.26 6.79
CA PRO A 301 -20.58 -11.96 7.76
C PRO A 301 -20.71 -10.45 7.94
N LYS A 302 -21.95 -9.97 8.16
CA LYS A 302 -22.17 -8.54 8.43
C LYS A 302 -21.47 -8.09 9.73
N THR A 303 -20.89 -6.90 9.70
CA THR A 303 -20.10 -6.30 10.78
C THR A 303 -20.90 -5.28 11.63
N GLY A 304 -22.07 -4.83 11.18
CA GLY A 304 -22.91 -3.87 11.92
C GLY A 304 -24.32 -3.67 11.35
N ASP A 305 -24.98 -2.59 11.78
CA ASP A 305 -26.33 -2.20 11.32
C ASP A 305 -26.36 -1.76 9.84
N CYS A 306 -25.23 -1.25 9.35
CA CYS A 306 -25.11 -0.62 8.04
C CYS A 306 -24.56 -1.56 6.95
N ASP A 307 -24.48 -2.85 7.26
CA ASP A 307 -23.72 -3.85 6.50
C ASP A 307 -24.57 -5.12 6.34
N LEU A 308 -24.52 -5.74 5.16
CA LEU A 308 -25.30 -6.94 4.81
C LEU A 308 -24.35 -8.14 4.63
N PRO A 309 -24.80 -9.40 4.83
CA PRO A 309 -23.97 -10.57 4.63
C PRO A 309 -23.98 -11.06 3.18
N GLU A 310 -22.81 -11.47 2.67
CA GLU A 310 -22.66 -12.08 1.35
C GLU A 310 -22.63 -13.60 1.39
N TYR A 311 -23.10 -14.21 0.30
CA TYR A 311 -23.27 -15.66 0.16
C TYR A 311 -22.59 -16.17 -1.11
N CYS A 312 -22.02 -17.37 -1.03
CA CYS A 312 -21.39 -18.02 -2.18
C CYS A 312 -22.39 -18.30 -3.29
N THR A 313 -22.06 -17.85 -4.51
CA THR A 313 -22.92 -18.00 -5.69
C THR A 313 -23.02 -19.43 -6.20
N GLY A 314 -22.13 -20.33 -5.74
CA GLY A 314 -22.01 -21.71 -6.23
C GLY A 314 -21.24 -21.84 -7.55
N PHE A 315 -20.88 -20.71 -8.18
CA PHE A 315 -20.18 -20.66 -9.47
C PHE A 315 -18.87 -19.85 -9.41
N SER A 316 -18.56 -19.24 -8.27
CA SER A 316 -17.35 -18.44 -8.03
C SER A 316 -16.65 -18.89 -6.74
N ALA A 317 -15.32 -18.90 -6.77
CA ALA A 317 -14.48 -19.16 -5.60
C ALA A 317 -14.28 -17.91 -4.71
N SER A 318 -14.39 -16.71 -5.27
CA SER A 318 -14.43 -15.45 -4.54
C SER A 318 -15.84 -15.19 -3.99
N CYS A 319 -15.93 -14.58 -2.81
CA CYS A 319 -17.15 -13.95 -2.31
C CYS A 319 -17.63 -12.84 -3.29
N PRO A 320 -18.95 -12.58 -3.42
CA PRO A 320 -19.45 -11.47 -4.22
C PRO A 320 -18.84 -10.11 -3.87
N ALA A 321 -18.65 -9.27 -4.90
CA ALA A 321 -18.30 -7.85 -4.73
C ALA A 321 -19.48 -7.05 -4.16
N ASP A 322 -19.09 -5.96 -3.42
CA ASP A 322 -19.59 -4.69 -0.89
C ASP A 322 -21.01 -4.14 -0.36
N ALA A 323 -21.84 -5.02 0.23
CA ALA A 323 -23.29 -4.80 0.24
C ALA A 323 -23.71 -4.07 1.50
N TYR A 324 -23.65 -2.74 1.46
CA TYR A 324 -24.09 -1.92 2.57
C TYR A 324 -25.56 -1.50 2.52
N SER A 325 -26.13 -1.34 3.72
CA SER A 325 -27.42 -0.69 3.93
C SER A 325 -27.39 0.73 3.33
N GLN A 326 -28.49 1.15 2.70
CA GLN A 326 -28.60 2.44 2.02
C GLN A 326 -28.15 3.63 2.90
N ASN A 327 -27.33 4.50 2.32
CA ASN A 327 -26.86 5.71 2.98
C ASN A 327 -28.04 6.57 3.49
N GLY A 328 -27.99 6.98 4.75
CA GLY A 328 -29.08 7.71 5.42
C GLY A 328 -30.04 6.84 6.24
N LEU A 329 -29.92 5.51 6.24
CA LEU A 329 -30.68 4.65 7.18
C LEU A 329 -30.19 4.85 8.63
N PRO A 330 -31.08 4.86 9.65
CA PRO A 330 -30.71 5.08 11.04
C PRO A 330 -29.98 3.85 11.63
N CYS A 331 -28.90 4.10 12.37
CA CYS A 331 -28.03 3.07 12.94
C CYS A 331 -27.59 3.40 14.38
N ASN A 332 -26.97 2.44 15.07
CA ASN A 332 -26.51 2.57 16.46
C ASN A 332 -27.64 3.00 17.41
N SER A 333 -28.79 2.32 17.28
CA SER A 333 -30.07 2.65 17.93
C SER A 333 -30.57 4.08 17.64
N GLY A 334 -30.43 4.53 16.38
CA GLY A 334 -30.88 5.86 15.93
C GLY A 334 -29.94 7.01 16.31
N ARG A 335 -28.71 6.72 16.75
CA ARG A 335 -27.70 7.72 17.15
C ARG A 335 -26.73 8.11 16.03
N GLY A 336 -26.89 7.52 14.86
CA GLY A 336 -26.15 7.85 13.64
C GLY A 336 -26.95 7.45 12.40
N TYR A 337 -26.37 7.70 11.23
CA TYR A 337 -26.91 7.30 9.94
C TYR A 337 -25.85 6.54 9.14
N CYS A 338 -26.26 5.54 8.39
CA CYS A 338 -25.38 4.73 7.55
C CYS A 338 -24.72 5.57 6.46
N TYR A 339 -23.43 5.31 6.23
CA TYR A 339 -22.66 5.89 5.14
C TYR A 339 -21.56 4.92 4.72
N ASN A 340 -21.71 4.31 3.54
CA ASN A 340 -20.77 3.35 2.91
C ASN A 340 -20.33 2.24 3.90
N GLY A 341 -21.26 1.36 4.25
CA GLY A 341 -21.05 0.23 5.19
C GLY A 341 -20.93 0.62 6.67
N GLN A 342 -20.56 1.86 6.96
CA GLN A 342 -20.24 2.30 8.31
C GLN A 342 -21.40 3.05 8.97
N CYS A 343 -21.44 2.98 10.32
CA CYS A 343 -22.27 3.86 11.16
C CYS A 343 -21.35 4.88 11.86
N PRO A 344 -20.88 5.94 11.16
CA PRO A 344 -19.90 6.87 11.70
C PRO A 344 -20.48 7.70 12.86
N SER A 345 -20.08 7.40 14.10
CA SER A 345 -20.36 8.28 15.23
C SER A 345 -19.30 9.39 15.37
N GLN A 346 -19.73 10.55 15.84
CA GLN A 346 -18.82 11.65 16.15
C GLN A 346 -17.75 11.21 17.16
N GLN A 347 -18.13 10.50 18.23
CA GLN A 347 -17.21 10.07 19.28
C GLN A 347 -16.09 9.14 18.76
N GLN A 348 -16.38 8.25 17.79
CA GLN A 348 -15.34 7.45 17.12
C GLN A 348 -14.39 8.32 16.29
N HIS A 349 -14.91 9.31 15.56
CA HIS A 349 -14.08 10.26 14.82
C HIS A 349 -13.17 11.07 15.75
N CYS A 350 -13.67 11.50 16.92
CA CYS A 350 -12.86 12.17 17.94
C CYS A 350 -11.76 11.26 18.51
N LYS A 351 -12.08 9.98 18.81
CA LYS A 351 -11.09 8.98 19.28
C LYS A 351 -10.00 8.73 18.25
N ARG A 352 -10.35 8.66 16.95
CA ARG A 352 -9.38 8.50 15.84
C ARG A 352 -8.44 9.71 15.71
N LEU A 353 -8.90 10.92 16.01
CA LEU A 353 -8.10 12.15 15.88
C LEU A 353 -7.19 12.47 17.07
N TRP A 354 -7.55 12.08 18.30
CA TRP A 354 -6.80 12.47 19.51
C TRP A 354 -6.52 11.33 20.51
N GLY A 355 -6.84 10.09 20.13
CA GLY A 355 -6.63 8.88 20.92
C GLY A 355 -7.69 8.64 22.01
N PRO A 356 -7.64 7.47 22.67
CA PRO A 356 -8.53 7.16 23.78
C PRO A 356 -8.29 8.10 24.98
N GLY A 357 -9.37 8.47 25.67
CA GLY A 357 -9.30 9.10 27.00
C GLY A 357 -8.92 10.59 27.06
N LYS A 358 -8.89 11.35 25.95
CA LYS A 358 -8.49 12.77 25.95
C LYS A 358 -9.61 13.78 25.57
N PRO A 359 -10.75 13.85 26.30
CA PRO A 359 -11.70 14.95 26.17
C PRO A 359 -11.14 16.24 26.81
N ARG A 360 -10.32 17.00 26.07
CA ARG A 360 -9.85 18.33 26.51
C ARG A 360 -10.86 19.41 26.13
N LEU A 361 -11.69 19.76 27.10
CA LEU A 361 -12.60 20.91 27.07
C LEU A 361 -11.83 22.22 26.82
N LEU A 362 -12.40 23.16 26.05
CA LEU A 362 -12.27 24.61 26.28
C LEU A 362 -13.24 25.42 25.38
N VAL A 363 -14.25 26.02 26.04
CA VAL A 363 -15.16 27.08 25.53
C VAL A 363 -16.12 26.69 24.39
N SER A 364 -17.41 26.99 24.60
CA SER A 364 -18.49 26.89 23.62
C SER A 364 -18.56 28.14 22.71
N VAL A 365 -18.96 27.96 21.46
CA VAL A 365 -19.13 29.05 20.47
C VAL A 365 -20.59 29.09 19.98
N PRO A 366 -21.26 30.26 19.97
CA PRO A 366 -22.65 30.37 19.51
C PRO A 366 -22.83 30.08 18.00
N PRO A 367 -24.05 29.74 17.52
CA PRO A 367 -24.26 29.22 16.16
C PRO A 367 -23.98 30.17 14.98
N LEU A 368 -23.63 31.44 15.22
CA LEU A 368 -23.69 32.52 14.22
C LEU A 368 -22.49 32.63 13.27
N LEU A 369 -21.41 31.86 13.46
CA LEU A 369 -20.18 31.98 12.67
C LEU A 369 -20.20 31.28 11.29
N PHE A 370 -21.33 30.72 10.86
CA PHE A 370 -21.45 29.87 9.67
C PHE A 370 -21.55 30.60 8.31
N HIS A 371 -21.22 31.90 8.23
CA HIS A 371 -21.53 32.73 7.04
C HIS A 371 -20.41 33.66 6.52
N GLN A 372 -19.17 33.52 6.98
CA GLN A 372 -18.03 34.28 6.43
C GLN A 372 -16.83 33.37 6.12
N LYS A 373 -16.03 33.76 5.12
CA LYS A 373 -14.88 32.99 4.62
C LYS A 373 -13.77 32.91 5.69
N LEU A 374 -13.69 31.78 6.39
CA LEU A 374 -12.65 31.53 7.38
C LEU A 374 -11.34 31.04 6.72
N THR A 375 -10.22 31.57 7.19
CA THR A 375 -8.87 31.11 6.82
C THR A 375 -8.54 29.76 7.47
N GLN A 376 -7.54 29.03 6.94
CA GLN A 376 -7.22 27.66 7.36
C GLN A 376 -7.04 27.48 8.87
N ILE A 377 -6.44 28.46 9.56
CA ILE A 377 -6.24 28.47 11.01
C ILE A 377 -7.57 28.34 11.77
N ALA A 378 -8.60 29.05 11.34
CA ALA A 378 -9.92 29.02 11.95
C ALA A 378 -10.70 27.73 11.60
N PHE A 379 -10.38 27.08 10.48
CA PHE A 379 -10.95 25.76 10.13
C PHE A 379 -10.50 24.67 11.11
N SER A 380 -9.21 24.65 11.46
CA SER A 380 -8.65 23.76 12.50
C SER A 380 -9.23 24.02 13.90
N TRP A 381 -9.57 25.28 14.23
CA TRP A 381 -10.27 25.62 15.48
C TRP A 381 -11.73 25.17 15.49
N ALA A 382 -12.48 25.38 14.40
CA ALA A 382 -13.88 24.96 14.30
C ALA A 382 -14.05 23.43 14.36
N LEU A 383 -13.13 22.68 13.75
CA LEU A 383 -13.07 21.21 13.84
C LEU A 383 -12.76 20.72 15.26
N ARG A 384 -11.85 21.39 16.00
CA ARG A 384 -11.55 21.05 17.41
C ARG A 384 -12.77 21.15 18.32
N GLN A 385 -13.60 22.18 18.16
CA GLN A 385 -14.70 22.46 19.10
C GLN A 385 -15.92 21.55 18.97
N ARG A 386 -16.17 20.95 17.80
CA ARG A 386 -17.37 20.11 17.61
C ARG A 386 -17.32 18.78 18.36
N CYS A 387 -16.13 18.27 18.70
CA CYS A 387 -15.95 16.94 19.26
C CYS A 387 -16.16 16.84 20.78
N SER A 388 -17.19 17.53 21.29
CA SER A 388 -17.57 17.51 22.71
C SER A 388 -19.06 17.80 22.86
N VAL A 389 -19.88 16.74 22.81
CA VAL A 389 -21.25 16.64 23.37
C VAL A 389 -21.66 15.15 23.28
N TRP A 390 -22.31 14.64 24.34
CA TRP A 390 -22.61 13.23 24.64
C TRP A 390 -21.38 12.35 25.00
#